data_AF-A0A914VEK4-F1
#
_entry.id   AF-A0A914VEK4-F1
#
_cell.length_a   1.000
_cell.length_b   1.000
_cell.length_c   1.000
_cell.angle_alpha   90.00
_cell.angle_beta   90.00
_cell.angle_gamma   90.00
#
_symmetry.space_group_name_H-M   'P 1'
#
loop_
_entity.id
_entity.type
_entity.pdbx_description
1 polymer ?
#
loop_
_entity_poly.entity_id
_entity_poly.type
_entity_poly.pdbx_seq_one_letter_code
_entity_poly.pdbx_strand_id
1 'polypeptide(L)'
;MKQFFQAAKTKVCAEIQPWLRSILNHLWYSVDNCSNDPVRCEELFRSIIHHIANEHSWKEDQSFSIVFECCHTQLSAEKVAIMRWLSKQSDAYKRLFAILTDKRLLKNVGRIAKNLTTSAVENYNSV
;
A
#
# COMPACT_ATOMS: atom_id res chain seq x y z
N MET A 1 -3.04 -13.83 4.88
CA MET A 1 -2.01 -12.92 5.40
C MET A 1 -0.66 -13.61 5.64
N LYS A 2 -0.57 -14.74 6.36
CA LYS A 2 0.71 -15.43 6.68
C LYS A 2 1.61 -15.73 5.46
N GLN A 3 1.05 -16.10 4.30
CA GLN A 3 1.84 -16.43 3.11
C GLN A 3 2.54 -15.23 2.46
N PHE A 4 2.01 -14.00 2.66
CA PHE A 4 2.66 -12.78 2.17
C PHE A 4 3.98 -12.50 2.89
N PHE A 5 4.07 -12.90 4.15
CA PHE A 5 5.22 -12.68 5.03
C PHE A 5 6.25 -13.81 5.01
N GLN A 6 5.91 -15.00 4.52
CA GLN A 6 6.86 -16.11 4.44
C GLN A 6 7.90 -15.88 3.33
N ALA A 7 7.49 -15.27 2.21
CA ALA A 7 8.36 -14.91 1.08
C ALA A 7 9.34 -13.78 1.41
N ALA A 8 9.08 -13.04 2.49
CA ALA A 8 9.94 -11.94 2.91
C ALA A 8 11.35 -12.46 3.27
N LYS A 9 11.52 -13.65 3.87
CA LYS A 9 12.78 -14.14 4.51
C LYS A 9 14.05 -14.38 3.63
N THR A 10 14.19 -13.78 2.45
CA THR A 10 15.44 -13.84 1.64
C THR A 10 16.29 -12.57 1.83
N LYS A 11 17.55 -12.50 1.38
CA LYS A 11 18.41 -11.28 1.53
C LYS A 11 17.76 -9.98 1.04
N VAL A 12 16.85 -10.07 0.07
CA VAL A 12 15.99 -8.98 -0.43
C VAL A 12 15.12 -8.37 0.68
N CYS A 13 14.82 -9.11 1.75
CA CYS A 13 14.12 -8.59 2.90
C CYS A 13 14.86 -7.48 3.59
N ALA A 14 16.19 -7.47 3.66
CA ALA A 14 16.89 -6.56 4.58
C ALA A 14 16.57 -5.09 4.28
N GLU A 15 16.42 -4.73 3.01
CA GLU A 15 16.04 -3.38 2.57
C GLU A 15 14.53 -3.13 2.64
N ILE A 16 13.69 -4.17 2.51
CA ILE A 16 12.23 -4.08 2.57
C ILE A 16 11.70 -4.15 4.03
N GLN A 17 12.43 -4.78 4.94
CA GLN A 17 12.06 -4.99 6.34
C GLN A 17 11.66 -3.69 7.06
N PRO A 18 12.41 -2.57 6.93
CA PRO A 18 12.01 -1.30 7.53
C PRO A 18 10.66 -0.79 7.04
N TRP A 19 10.27 -1.15 5.80
CA TRP A 19 9.04 -0.72 5.16
C TRP A 19 7.84 -1.59 5.47
N LEU A 20 8.05 -2.79 6.01
CA LEU A 20 6.98 -3.77 6.22
C LEU A 20 5.84 -3.23 7.08
N ARG A 21 6.19 -2.50 8.15
CA ARG A 21 5.19 -1.84 9.01
C ARG A 21 4.46 -0.73 8.27
N SER A 22 5.16 0.08 7.49
CA SER A 22 4.56 1.15 6.68
C SER A 22 3.61 0.58 5.62
N ILE A 23 3.98 -0.51 4.95
CA ILE A 23 3.13 -1.21 3.98
C ILE A 23 1.85 -1.73 4.64
N LEU A 24 1.97 -2.33 5.84
CA LEU A 24 0.81 -2.81 6.59
C LEU A 24 -0.11 -1.68 7.04
N ASN A 25 0.46 -0.61 7.59
CA ASN A 25 -0.33 0.55 7.99
C ASN A 25 -1.03 1.19 6.78
N HIS A 26 -0.33 1.27 5.65
CA HIS A 26 -0.88 1.81 4.41
C HIS A 26 -1.99 0.94 3.83
N LEU A 27 -1.91 -0.39 3.98
CA LEU A 27 -2.99 -1.31 3.62
C LEU A 27 -4.27 -0.99 4.41
N TRP A 28 -4.16 -0.89 5.73
CA TRP A 28 -5.32 -0.57 6.59
C TRP A 28 -5.87 0.82 6.32
N TYR A 29 -4.99 1.80 6.16
CA TYR A 29 -5.37 3.14 5.73
C TYR A 29 -6.14 3.13 4.40
N SER A 30 -5.66 2.37 3.40
CA SER A 30 -6.30 2.27 2.09
C SER A 30 -7.70 1.69 2.19
N VAL A 31 -7.88 0.65 3.01
CA VAL A 31 -9.18 0.03 3.27
C VAL A 31 -10.16 1.01 3.92
N ASP A 32 -9.68 1.82 4.86
CA ASP A 32 -10.49 2.78 5.61
C ASP A 32 -10.86 4.03 4.77
N ASN A 33 -9.98 4.44 3.84
CA ASN A 33 -10.11 5.69 3.09
C ASN A 33 -10.54 5.51 1.62
N CYS A 34 -10.89 4.28 1.21
CA CYS A 34 -11.34 4.01 -0.15
C CYS A 34 -12.82 4.30 -0.40
N SER A 35 -13.59 4.72 0.61
CA SER A 35 -15.02 5.03 0.48
C SER A 35 -15.83 3.90 -0.19
N ASN A 36 -15.50 2.64 0.12
CA ASN A 36 -16.06 1.43 -0.51
C ASN A 36 -15.83 1.27 -2.03
N ASP A 37 -15.01 2.12 -2.66
CA ASP A 37 -14.62 1.97 -4.05
C ASP A 37 -13.40 1.03 -4.16
N PRO A 38 -13.54 -0.17 -4.76
CA PRO A 38 -12.43 -1.11 -4.91
C PRO A 38 -11.29 -0.55 -5.76
N VAL A 39 -11.59 0.26 -6.79
CA VAL A 39 -10.57 0.86 -7.66
C VAL A 39 -9.76 1.87 -6.84
N ARG A 40 -10.44 2.74 -6.10
CA ARG A 40 -9.78 3.67 -5.17
C ARG A 40 -8.96 2.94 -4.11
N CYS A 41 -9.44 1.82 -3.57
CA CYS A 41 -8.71 1.03 -2.58
C CYS A 41 -7.42 0.45 -3.16
N GLU A 42 -7.48 -0.07 -4.40
CA GLU A 42 -6.32 -0.60 -5.10
C GLU A 42 -5.31 0.50 -5.41
N GLU A 43 -5.74 1.66 -5.90
CA GLU A 43 -4.86 2.80 -6.17
C GLU A 43 -4.23 3.39 -4.90
N LEU A 44 -5.03 3.59 -3.83
CA LEU A 44 -4.51 4.01 -2.52
C LEU A 44 -3.45 3.03 -2.04
N PHE A 45 -3.70 1.72 -2.09
CA PHE A 45 -2.72 0.76 -1.61
C PHE A 45 -1.45 0.76 -2.47
N ARG A 46 -1.58 0.85 -3.80
CA ARG A 46 -0.44 0.92 -4.72
C ARG A 46 0.40 2.17 -4.55
N SER A 47 -0.18 3.28 -4.08
CA SER A 47 0.55 4.54 -3.89
C SER A 47 1.76 4.41 -2.95
N ILE A 48 1.76 3.42 -2.05
CA ILE A 48 2.90 3.12 -1.17
C ILE A 48 4.21 2.95 -1.94
N ILE A 49 4.16 2.51 -3.20
CA ILE A 49 5.36 2.32 -4.02
C ILE A 49 6.05 3.65 -4.33
N HIS A 50 5.28 4.73 -4.52
CA HIS A 50 5.81 6.08 -4.66
C HIS A 50 6.35 6.59 -3.34
N HIS A 51 5.61 6.35 -2.24
CA HIS A 51 6.05 6.76 -0.91
C HIS A 51 7.41 6.14 -0.56
N ILE A 52 7.62 4.85 -0.83
CA ILE A 52 8.89 4.16 -0.55
C ILE A 52 10.08 4.77 -1.33
N ALA A 53 9.81 5.39 -2.49
CA ALA A 53 10.80 6.10 -3.31
C ALA A 53 10.87 7.61 -3.03
N ASN A 54 10.22 8.09 -1.95
CA ASN A 54 10.07 9.51 -1.61
C ASN A 54 9.39 10.36 -2.69
N GLU A 55 8.51 9.75 -3.49
CA GLU A 55 7.65 10.46 -4.44
C GLU A 55 6.26 10.60 -3.82
N HIS A 56 5.80 11.84 -3.67
CA HIS A 56 4.53 12.14 -3.00
C HIS A 56 3.44 12.65 -3.95
N SER A 57 3.75 12.75 -5.23
CA SER A 57 2.85 13.16 -6.30
C SER A 57 3.23 12.46 -7.59
N TRP A 58 2.25 12.03 -8.37
CA TRP A 58 2.44 11.34 -9.65
C TRP A 58 1.35 11.73 -10.65
N LYS A 59 1.56 11.38 -11.91
CA LYS A 59 0.65 11.72 -13.02
C LYS A 59 -0.35 10.59 -13.24
N GLU A 60 -1.44 10.93 -13.93
CA GLU A 60 -2.36 9.95 -14.47
C GLU A 60 -1.67 9.01 -15.46
N ASP A 61 -1.92 7.71 -15.29
CA ASP A 61 -1.46 6.66 -16.19
C ASP A 61 -2.38 5.42 -16.10
N GLN A 62 -1.97 4.30 -16.69
CA GLN A 62 -2.73 3.04 -16.62
C GLN A 62 -2.86 2.47 -15.19
N SER A 63 -2.07 2.98 -14.25
CA SER A 63 -1.99 2.53 -12.87
C SER A 63 -2.72 3.44 -11.89
N PHE A 64 -2.85 4.72 -12.21
CA PHE A 64 -3.47 5.73 -11.37
C PHE A 64 -4.39 6.62 -12.19
N SER A 65 -5.68 6.53 -11.91
CA SER A 65 -6.74 7.30 -12.56
C SER A 65 -7.55 8.16 -11.58
N ILE A 66 -7.41 7.92 -10.27
CA ILE A 66 -8.19 8.58 -9.21
C ILE A 66 -7.28 9.19 -8.13
N VAL A 67 -6.19 8.50 -7.77
CA VAL A 67 -5.26 8.92 -6.71
C VAL A 67 -3.97 9.43 -7.34
N PHE A 68 -3.59 10.69 -7.08
CA PHE A 68 -2.43 11.34 -7.70
C PHE A 68 -1.40 11.88 -6.70
N GLU A 69 -1.70 11.85 -5.40
CA GLU A 69 -0.82 12.35 -4.34
C GLU A 69 -1.04 11.64 -3.02
N CYS A 70 -0.09 11.83 -2.10
CA CYS A 70 -0.19 11.34 -0.73
C CYS A 70 -1.29 12.06 0.06
N CYS A 71 -2.08 11.31 0.83
CA CYS A 71 -3.11 11.87 1.71
C CYS A 71 -2.58 12.31 3.08
N HIS A 72 -1.30 12.63 3.20
CA HIS A 72 -0.69 13.11 4.45
C HIS A 72 -0.05 14.48 4.25
N THR A 73 0.05 15.25 5.34
CA THR A 73 0.80 16.50 5.33
C THR A 73 2.28 16.25 5.05
N GLN A 74 2.99 17.29 4.61
CA GLN A 74 4.41 17.20 4.31
C GLN A 74 5.19 16.65 5.51
N LEU A 75 6.04 15.65 5.25
CA LEU A 75 6.90 15.07 6.28
C LEU A 75 7.92 16.11 6.76
N SER A 76 8.21 16.11 8.06
CA SER A 76 9.28 16.96 8.61
C SER A 76 10.63 16.56 8.03
N ALA A 77 11.55 17.53 7.91
CA ALA A 77 12.91 17.29 7.42
C ALA A 77 13.63 16.18 8.20
N GLU A 78 13.41 16.12 9.51
CA GLU A 78 13.93 15.07 10.40
C GLU A 78 13.42 13.68 10.01
N LYS A 79 12.11 13.54 9.76
CA LYS A 79 11.52 12.27 9.28
C LYS A 79 12.09 11.89 7.93
N VAL A 80 12.24 12.84 7.00
CA VAL A 80 12.80 12.56 5.67
C VAL A 80 14.25 12.07 5.75
N ALA A 81 15.05 12.65 6.65
CA ALA A 81 16.48 12.33 6.80
C ALA A 81 16.74 10.94 7.39
N ILE A 82 15.87 10.45 8.29
CA ILE A 82 16.05 9.13 8.93
C ILE A 82 15.48 7.97 8.11
N MET A 83 14.63 8.26 7.11
CA MET A 83 13.95 7.25 6.31
C MET A 83 14.89 6.64 5.28
N ARG A 84 14.84 5.30 5.17
CA ARG A 84 15.66 4.53 4.22
C ARG A 84 14.92 4.34 2.90
N TRP A 85 14.76 5.43 2.15
CA TRP A 85 14.13 5.44 0.83
C TRP A 85 14.80 4.43 -0.10
N LEU A 86 13.99 3.68 -0.85
CA LEU A 86 14.51 2.76 -1.85
C LEU A 86 14.66 3.49 -3.19
N SER A 87 15.81 3.31 -3.84
CA SER A 87 15.97 3.74 -5.22
C SER A 87 15.11 2.89 -6.15
N LYS A 88 14.41 3.51 -7.09
CA LYS A 88 13.64 2.80 -8.13
C LYS A 88 14.48 1.83 -8.97
N GLN A 89 15.79 2.07 -9.04
CA GLN A 89 16.73 1.24 -9.79
C GLN A 89 17.17 0.01 -8.99
N SER A 90 16.98 0.02 -7.66
CA SER A 90 17.35 -1.08 -6.77
C SER A 90 16.51 -2.34 -7.01
N ASP A 91 17.13 -3.49 -6.80
CA ASP A 91 16.43 -4.78 -6.89
C ASP A 91 15.35 -4.93 -5.81
N ALA A 92 15.58 -4.32 -4.64
CA ALA A 92 14.61 -4.28 -3.55
C ALA A 92 13.31 -3.58 -4.00
N TYR A 93 13.43 -2.40 -4.60
CA TYR A 93 12.28 -1.67 -5.13
C TYR A 93 11.56 -2.46 -6.23
N LYS A 94 12.29 -2.99 -7.22
CA LYS A 94 11.68 -3.72 -8.34
C LYS A 94 10.92 -4.96 -7.87
N ARG A 95 11.47 -5.70 -6.91
CA ARG A 95 10.80 -6.87 -6.32
C ARG A 95 9.57 -6.47 -5.51
N LEU A 96 9.68 -5.40 -4.73
CA LEU A 96 8.55 -4.88 -3.95
C LEU A 96 7.43 -4.37 -4.87
N PHE A 97 7.79 -3.67 -5.95
CA PHE A 97 6.87 -3.24 -6.99
C PHE A 97 6.14 -4.45 -7.59
N ALA A 98 6.86 -5.50 -7.99
CA ALA A 98 6.25 -6.71 -8.56
C ALA A 98 5.29 -7.40 -7.58
N ILE A 99 5.63 -7.44 -6.28
CA ILE A 99 4.78 -8.01 -5.22
C ILE A 99 3.52 -7.15 -5.03
N LEU A 100 3.66 -5.83 -4.90
CA LEU A 100 2.56 -4.92 -4.61
C LEU A 100 1.63 -4.67 -5.80
N THR A 101 2.13 -4.88 -7.02
CA THR A 101 1.33 -4.82 -8.25
C THR A 101 0.78 -6.17 -8.69
N ASP A 102 1.02 -7.24 -7.92
CA ASP A 102 0.46 -8.55 -8.20
C ASP A 102 -1.09 -8.50 -8.15
N LYS A 103 -1.72 -8.86 -9.26
CA LYS A 103 -3.19 -8.79 -9.41
C LYS A 103 -3.93 -9.64 -8.36
N ARG A 104 -3.34 -10.74 -7.87
CA ARG A 104 -3.98 -11.58 -6.84
C ARG A 104 -3.92 -10.89 -5.48
N LEU A 105 -2.82 -10.20 -5.17
CA LEU A 105 -2.75 -9.36 -3.98
C LEU A 105 -3.81 -8.26 -4.03
N LEU A 106 -3.84 -7.46 -5.10
CA LEU A 106 -4.75 -6.32 -5.23
C LEU A 106 -6.23 -6.74 -5.13
N LYS A 107 -6.60 -7.82 -5.82
CA LYS A 107 -7.94 -8.41 -5.70
C LYS A 107 -8.26 -8.87 -4.28
N ASN A 108 -7.27 -9.38 -3.54
CA ASN A 108 -7.46 -9.74 -2.13
C ASN A 108 -7.62 -8.51 -1.25
N VAL A 109 -6.90 -7.42 -1.51
CA VAL A 109 -7.08 -6.13 -0.81
C VAL A 109 -8.50 -5.59 -1.03
N GLY A 110 -8.97 -5.53 -2.28
CA GLY A 110 -10.34 -5.11 -2.58
C GLY A 110 -11.41 -6.02 -1.93
N ARG A 111 -11.16 -7.32 -1.85
CA ARG A 111 -12.04 -8.26 -1.12
C ARG A 111 -12.02 -8.04 0.39
N ILE A 112 -10.87 -7.78 1.00
CA ILE A 112 -10.75 -7.46 2.43
C ILE A 112 -11.55 -6.19 2.73
N ALA A 113 -11.40 -5.14 1.92
CA ALA A 113 -12.14 -3.90 2.07
C ALA A 113 -13.66 -4.16 2.02
N LYS A 114 -14.13 -4.88 1.01
CA LYS A 114 -15.55 -5.23 0.85
C LYS A 114 -16.10 -6.09 2.00
N ASN A 115 -15.34 -7.07 2.48
CA ASN A 115 -15.81 -7.98 3.53
C ASN A 115 -15.86 -7.31 4.91
N LEU A 116 -14.91 -6.41 5.21
CA LEU A 116 -14.93 -5.65 6.46
C LEU A 116 -16.14 -4.72 6.51
N THR A 117 -16.53 -4.16 5.38
CA THR A 117 -17.68 -3.26 5.30
C THR A 117 -19.00 -4.02 5.30
N THR A 118 -19.12 -5.17 4.63
CA THR A 118 -20.32 -6.03 4.77
C THR A 118 -20.49 -6.53 6.19
N SER A 119 -19.41 -6.92 6.88
CA SER A 119 -19.48 -7.33 8.29
C SER A 119 -20.00 -6.19 9.19
N ALA A 120 -19.61 -4.94 8.89
CA ALA A 120 -20.12 -3.78 9.61
C ALA A 120 -21.62 -3.54 9.34
N VAL A 121 -22.08 -3.72 8.09
CA VAL A 121 -23.50 -3.57 7.70
C VAL A 121 -24.37 -4.71 8.25
N GLU A 122 -23.88 -5.95 8.26
CA GLU A 122 -24.59 -7.11 8.82
C GLU A 122 -24.81 -6.98 10.33
N ASN A 123 -23.82 -6.41 11.05
CA ASN A 123 -23.94 -6.15 12.48
C ASN A 123 -24.95 -5.02 12.80
N TYR A 124 -25.11 -4.04 11.90
CA TYR A 124 -26.12 -2.97 12.04
C TYR A 124 -27.55 -3.43 11.75
N ASN A 125 -27.74 -4.51 10.99
CA ASN A 125 -29.06 -5.06 10.66
C ASN A 125 -29.47 -6.27 11.53
N SER A 126 -28.69 -6.58 12.58
CA SER A 126 -28.96 -7.68 13.52
C SER A 126 -29.63 -7.20 14.83
N VAL A 127 -30.31 -6.05 14.81
CA VAL A 127 -31.12 -5.49 15.90
C VAL A 127 -32.60 -5.43 15.54
#